data_AF-A0A261QCZ5-F1
#
_entry.id   AF-A0A261QCZ5-F1
#
_cell.length_a   1.000
_cell.length_b   1.000
_cell.length_c   1.000
_cell.angle_alpha   90.00
_cell.angle_beta   90.00
_cell.angle_gamma   90.00
#
_symmetry.space_group_name_H-M   'P 1'
#
loop_
_entity.id
_entity.type
_entity.pdbx_description
1 polymer ?
#
loop_
_entity_poly.entity_id
_entity_poly.type
_entity_poly.pdbx_seq_one_letter_code
_entity_poly.pdbx_strand_id
1 'polypeptide(L)'
;MFLKKKWLIMLVTITTVLLLAACSSSNESKLIGSWKAVVDDKTLSYLEIGEERIIKRSKSDDKPMTADYILTEAQDENFIIEVVNPENGSVEFLFEGYFENKDKIIVVETLDGAAENGKLVRVDNIAEEKEKEEKELAKEEKRLQEKEKALAKEEKRLQEKEEKEVAQEEIRLQEEKEVNQRIAEEDSLKKKYLQKADDLENRIVGEAKKLYAHDMRSGFYGQYYSEWDDLLNEVWGVLKDTMPKNEFEKLKSDQVEWIEMKEQNFAEIPQEPASERARGSDYLAFETKKRTYYLIENYMD
;
A
#
# COMPACT_ATOMS: atom_id res chain seq x y z
N MET A 1 -98.67 -3.30 92.46
CA MET A 1 -98.18 -1.91 92.65
C MET A 1 -96.80 -2.05 93.29
N PHE A 2 -95.68 -2.14 92.56
CA PHE A 2 -94.92 -1.16 91.78
C PHE A 2 -94.12 -1.93 90.68
N LEU A 3 -94.38 -1.77 89.38
CA LEU A 3 -93.78 -0.85 88.39
C LEU A 3 -92.26 -0.96 88.09
N LYS A 4 -91.97 -1.52 86.89
CA LYS A 4 -91.02 -1.09 85.80
C LYS A 4 -89.51 -1.10 86.13
N LYS A 5 -88.58 -1.47 85.23
CA LYS A 5 -88.43 -1.11 83.81
C LYS A 5 -87.32 -1.95 83.14
N LYS A 6 -87.41 -2.11 81.82
CA LYS A 6 -86.60 -2.88 80.85
C LYS A 6 -85.21 -2.27 80.56
N TRP A 7 -84.23 -3.11 80.17
CA TRP A 7 -83.29 -2.89 79.03
C TRP A 7 -82.42 -4.16 78.81
N LEU A 8 -82.45 -4.84 77.64
CA LEU A 8 -81.64 -4.62 76.40
C LEU A 8 -80.16 -5.06 76.62
N ILE A 9 -79.40 -5.80 75.79
CA ILE A 9 -79.44 -6.23 74.37
C ILE A 9 -78.62 -7.53 74.25
N MET A 10 -79.10 -8.45 73.41
CA MET A 10 -78.34 -9.55 72.80
C MET A 10 -77.79 -9.04 71.46
N LEU A 11 -76.47 -9.04 71.24
CA LEU A 11 -75.87 -8.82 69.91
C LEU A 11 -74.45 -9.40 69.88
N VAL A 12 -74.35 -10.64 69.40
CA VAL A 12 -73.09 -11.26 68.99
C VAL A 12 -72.83 -10.80 67.57
N THR A 13 -71.92 -9.85 67.39
CA THR A 13 -71.39 -9.46 66.08
C THR A 13 -70.36 -10.52 65.65
N ILE A 14 -70.80 -11.44 64.79
CA ILE A 14 -69.90 -12.26 63.97
C ILE A 14 -69.38 -11.34 62.86
N THR A 15 -68.17 -10.83 63.03
CA THR A 15 -67.39 -10.18 61.97
C THR A 15 -66.89 -11.28 61.04
N THR A 16 -67.66 -11.59 60.00
CA THR A 16 -67.15 -12.24 58.80
C THR A 16 -66.14 -11.29 58.14
N VAL A 17 -64.85 -11.59 58.30
CA VAL A 17 -63.79 -11.01 57.48
C VAL A 17 -64.00 -11.53 56.06
N LEU A 18 -64.63 -10.70 55.24
CA LEU A 18 -64.61 -10.82 53.78
C LEU A 18 -63.17 -10.55 53.34
N LEU A 19 -62.44 -11.61 52.99
CA LEU A 19 -61.23 -11.53 52.16
C LEU A 19 -61.66 -11.00 50.79
N LEU A 20 -61.55 -9.68 50.61
CA LEU A 20 -61.52 -9.08 49.29
C LEU A 20 -60.19 -9.47 48.65
N ALA A 21 -60.23 -10.46 47.76
CA ALA A 21 -59.20 -10.62 46.74
C ALA A 21 -59.28 -9.39 45.82
N ALA A 22 -58.58 -8.33 46.21
CA ALA A 22 -58.25 -7.27 45.28
C ALA A 22 -57.18 -7.84 44.34
N CYS A 23 -57.53 -8.00 43.06
CA CYS A 23 -56.56 -8.17 41.98
C CYS A 23 -55.74 -6.87 41.83
N SER A 24 -54.89 -6.57 42.81
CA SER A 24 -53.72 -5.72 42.57
C SER A 24 -52.66 -6.65 42.00
N SER A 25 -52.29 -6.46 40.74
CA SER A 25 -51.17 -7.18 40.10
C SER A 25 -49.90 -6.95 40.93
N SER A 26 -49.54 -7.90 41.79
CA SER A 26 -48.29 -7.85 42.57
C SER A 26 -47.09 -7.80 41.63
N ASN A 27 -45.96 -7.26 42.08
CA ASN A 27 -44.73 -7.22 41.29
C ASN A 27 -44.29 -8.64 40.84
N GLU A 28 -44.63 -9.66 41.63
CA GLU A 28 -44.48 -11.08 41.30
C GLU A 28 -45.16 -11.46 39.99
N SER A 29 -46.44 -11.11 39.80
CA SER A 29 -47.17 -11.40 38.56
C SER A 29 -46.60 -10.70 37.33
N LYS A 30 -45.96 -9.53 37.52
CA LYS A 30 -45.28 -8.79 36.45
C LYS A 30 -43.90 -9.38 36.14
N LEU A 31 -43.26 -10.05 37.09
CA LEU A 31 -41.94 -10.66 36.93
C LEU A 31 -42.00 -11.95 36.10
N ILE A 32 -43.12 -12.68 36.17
CA ILE A 32 -43.29 -13.94 35.46
C ILE A 32 -43.12 -13.74 33.94
N GLY A 33 -42.31 -14.59 33.31
CA GLY A 33 -42.08 -14.63 31.87
C GLY A 33 -40.62 -14.85 31.48
N SER A 34 -40.36 -14.70 30.19
CA SER A 34 -39.03 -14.86 29.59
C SER A 34 -38.34 -13.50 29.43
N TRP A 35 -37.08 -13.44 29.85
CA TRP A 35 -36.29 -12.23 29.94
C TRP A 35 -34.91 -12.43 29.32
N LYS A 36 -34.42 -11.39 28.67
CA LYS A 36 -33.08 -11.28 28.12
C LYS A 36 -32.28 -10.32 29.00
N ALA A 37 -31.24 -10.84 29.66
CA ALA A 37 -30.32 -10.03 30.45
C ALA A 37 -29.28 -9.36 29.54
N VAL A 38 -29.26 -8.03 29.55
CA VAL A 38 -28.41 -7.19 28.70
C VAL A 38 -27.56 -6.27 29.57
N VAL A 39 -26.26 -6.25 29.29
CA VAL A 39 -25.29 -5.31 29.87
C VAL A 39 -24.45 -4.74 28.73
N ASP A 40 -24.28 -3.42 28.66
CA ASP A 40 -23.58 -2.72 27.58
C ASP A 40 -24.01 -3.17 26.17
N ASP A 41 -25.32 -3.32 26.00
CA ASP A 41 -25.99 -3.80 24.78
C ASP A 41 -25.57 -5.20 24.29
N LYS A 42 -24.93 -5.99 25.17
CA LYS A 42 -24.62 -7.40 24.95
C LYS A 42 -25.55 -8.28 25.78
N THR A 43 -26.16 -9.26 25.11
CA THR A 43 -26.93 -10.32 25.78
C THR A 43 -25.97 -11.22 26.56
N LEU A 44 -26.13 -11.27 27.88
CA LEU A 44 -25.33 -12.12 28.78
C LEU A 44 -25.98 -13.49 28.97
N SER A 45 -27.29 -13.50 29.23
CA SER A 45 -28.05 -14.72 29.49
C SER A 45 -29.54 -14.49 29.26
N TYR A 46 -30.30 -15.57 29.26
CA TYR A 46 -31.76 -15.53 29.29
C TYR A 46 -32.26 -16.08 30.63
N LEU A 47 -33.31 -15.48 31.17
CA LEU A 47 -33.97 -15.90 32.40
C LEU A 47 -35.42 -16.24 32.07
N GLU A 48 -35.90 -17.38 32.53
CA GLU A 48 -37.33 -17.72 32.53
C GLU A 48 -37.77 -17.75 33.99
N ILE A 49 -38.62 -16.79 34.36
CA ILE A 49 -39.11 -16.63 35.73
C ILE A 49 -40.54 -17.17 35.76
N GLY A 50 -40.72 -18.30 36.45
CA GLY A 50 -42.03 -18.87 36.75
C GLY A 50 -42.53 -18.43 38.12
N GLU A 51 -43.61 -19.04 38.60
CA GLU A 51 -44.20 -18.69 39.91
C GLU A 51 -43.29 -19.04 41.10
N GLU A 52 -42.54 -20.15 41.01
CA GLU A 52 -41.71 -20.63 42.13
C GLU A 52 -40.21 -20.65 41.80
N ARG A 53 -39.86 -20.54 40.51
CA ARG A 53 -38.51 -20.88 40.02
C ARG A 53 -38.01 -19.92 38.96
N ILE A 54 -36.71 -19.69 38.97
CA ILE A 54 -35.97 -19.03 37.91
C ILE A 54 -35.13 -20.07 37.18
N ILE A 55 -35.19 -20.05 35.85
CA ILE A 55 -34.35 -20.84 34.97
C ILE A 55 -33.42 -19.88 34.22
N LYS A 56 -32.11 -19.96 34.49
CA LYS A 56 -31.08 -19.24 33.74
C LYS A 56 -30.52 -20.11 32.62
N ARG A 57 -30.49 -19.56 31.42
CA ARG A 57 -29.87 -20.17 30.23
C ARG A 57 -28.71 -19.30 29.77
N SER A 58 -27.51 -19.88 29.73
CA SER A 58 -26.35 -19.21 29.16
C SER A 58 -26.51 -19.04 27.65
N LYS A 59 -25.75 -18.08 27.10
CA LYS A 59 -25.56 -17.93 25.66
C LYS A 59 -24.70 -19.06 25.07
N SER A 60 -23.77 -19.62 25.86
CA SER A 60 -22.76 -20.59 25.41
C SER A 60 -23.01 -22.04 25.82
N ASP A 61 -23.94 -22.28 26.75
CA ASP A 61 -24.30 -23.62 27.25
C ASP A 61 -25.83 -23.71 27.34
N ASP A 62 -26.39 -24.78 26.78
CA ASP A 62 -27.83 -25.01 26.74
C ASP A 62 -28.32 -25.79 27.97
N LYS A 63 -27.43 -26.12 28.92
CA LYS A 63 -27.81 -26.65 30.23
C LYS A 63 -28.46 -25.53 31.06
N PRO A 64 -29.77 -25.61 31.32
CA PRO A 64 -30.42 -24.64 32.18
C PRO A 64 -29.93 -24.81 33.62
N MET A 65 -29.71 -23.69 34.30
CA MET A 65 -29.60 -23.66 35.75
C MET A 65 -30.96 -23.28 36.32
N THR A 66 -31.49 -24.08 37.24
CA THR A 66 -32.78 -23.82 37.88
C THR A 66 -32.58 -23.61 39.37
N ALA A 67 -33.20 -22.56 39.91
CA ALA A 67 -33.21 -22.26 41.34
C ALA A 67 -34.60 -21.78 41.76
N ASP A 68 -34.99 -22.08 43.01
CA ASP A 68 -36.11 -21.40 43.63
C ASP A 68 -35.69 -19.95 43.95
N TYR A 69 -36.63 -19.01 44.03
CA TYR A 69 -36.30 -17.61 44.30
C TYR A 69 -37.20 -16.98 45.35
N ILE A 70 -36.70 -15.89 45.94
CA ILE A 70 -37.41 -15.05 46.90
C ILE A 70 -37.49 -13.65 46.27
N LEU A 71 -38.70 -13.11 46.18
CA LEU A 71 -38.96 -11.73 45.78
C LEU A 71 -39.28 -10.89 47.01
N THR A 72 -38.45 -9.89 47.28
CA THR A 72 -38.65 -8.94 48.37
C THR A 72 -38.96 -7.56 47.79
N GLU A 73 -40.13 -7.01 48.08
CA GLU A 73 -40.45 -5.61 47.73
C GLU A 73 -39.67 -4.67 48.67
N ALA A 74 -38.87 -3.78 48.10
CA ALA A 74 -38.06 -2.81 48.83
C ALA A 74 -38.77 -1.45 48.92
N GLN A 75 -38.15 -0.50 49.62
CA GLN A 75 -38.59 0.91 49.60
C GLN A 75 -38.30 1.51 48.20
N ASP A 76 -39.06 2.53 47.79
CA ASP A 76 -38.86 3.27 46.53
C ASP A 76 -39.12 2.50 45.21
N GLU A 77 -40.14 1.64 45.18
CA GLU A 77 -40.56 0.85 43.97
C GLU A 77 -39.56 -0.21 43.48
N ASN A 78 -38.43 -0.35 44.16
CA ASN A 78 -37.44 -1.40 43.91
C ASN A 78 -37.93 -2.76 44.44
N PHE A 79 -37.34 -3.81 43.88
CA PHE A 79 -37.46 -5.16 44.40
C PHE A 79 -36.12 -5.89 44.34
N ILE A 80 -35.94 -6.81 45.27
CA ILE A 80 -34.77 -7.66 45.40
C ILE A 80 -35.16 -9.08 45.01
N ILE A 81 -34.35 -9.69 44.14
CA ILE A 81 -34.40 -11.11 43.83
C ILE A 81 -33.23 -11.79 44.50
N GLU A 82 -33.54 -12.82 45.30
CA GLU A 82 -32.57 -13.75 45.85
C GLU A 82 -32.88 -15.14 45.32
N VAL A 83 -31.86 -15.94 45.06
CA VAL A 83 -31.98 -17.33 44.60
C VAL A 83 -31.55 -18.29 45.70
N VAL A 84 -32.25 -19.41 45.81
CA VAL A 84 -31.90 -20.48 46.74
C VAL A 84 -30.97 -21.44 46.01
N ASN A 85 -29.73 -21.53 46.48
CA ASN A 85 -28.74 -22.44 45.92
C ASN A 85 -29.21 -23.90 46.12
N PRO A 86 -29.39 -24.68 45.03
CA PRO A 86 -29.98 -26.00 45.12
C PRO A 86 -29.05 -27.04 45.78
N GLU A 87 -27.75 -26.78 45.89
CA GLU A 87 -26.78 -27.73 46.44
C GLU A 87 -26.70 -27.67 47.97
N ASN A 88 -26.84 -26.48 48.55
CA ASN A 88 -26.63 -26.24 49.99
C ASN A 88 -27.80 -25.51 50.68
N GLY A 89 -28.81 -25.05 49.93
CA GLY A 89 -29.97 -24.30 50.42
C GLY A 89 -29.67 -22.87 50.85
N SER A 90 -28.47 -22.32 50.58
CA SER A 90 -28.16 -20.93 50.93
C SER A 90 -28.93 -19.96 50.05
N VAL A 91 -29.41 -18.87 50.64
CA VAL A 91 -30.01 -17.75 49.92
C VAL A 91 -28.88 -16.85 49.43
N GLU A 92 -28.82 -16.63 48.12
CA GLU A 92 -27.82 -15.79 47.45
C GLU A 92 -28.53 -14.62 46.77
N PHE A 93 -28.03 -13.41 46.97
CA PHE A 93 -28.52 -12.23 46.26
C PHE A 93 -28.30 -12.41 44.75
N LEU A 94 -29.33 -12.16 43.93
CA LEU A 94 -29.20 -12.20 42.47
C LEU A 94 -29.08 -10.79 41.91
N PHE A 95 -30.10 -9.95 42.15
CA PHE A 95 -30.08 -8.54 41.78
C PHE A 95 -31.15 -7.73 42.51
N GLU A 96 -30.93 -6.41 42.57
CA GLU A 96 -31.95 -5.41 42.89
C GLU A 96 -32.31 -4.64 41.61
N GLY A 97 -33.60 -4.37 41.42
CA GLY A 97 -34.06 -3.61 40.27
C GLY A 97 -35.46 -3.02 40.41
N TYR A 98 -35.90 -2.31 39.38
CA TYR A 98 -37.25 -1.78 39.28
C TYR A 98 -37.79 -1.92 37.85
N PHE A 99 -39.11 -1.98 37.71
CA PHE A 99 -39.75 -2.00 36.39
C PHE A 99 -39.75 -0.59 35.80
N GLU A 100 -39.03 -0.38 34.70
CA GLU A 100 -39.23 0.83 33.88
C GLU A 100 -40.59 0.77 33.18
N ASN A 101 -40.96 -0.43 32.72
CA ASN A 101 -42.28 -0.74 32.17
C ASN A 101 -42.52 -2.27 32.24
N LYS A 102 -43.66 -2.74 31.72
CA LYS A 102 -44.04 -4.17 31.76
C LYS A 102 -43.05 -5.12 31.06
N ASP A 103 -42.24 -4.60 30.13
CA ASP A 103 -41.33 -5.36 29.28
C ASP A 103 -39.85 -5.05 29.59
N LYS A 104 -39.57 -4.22 30.62
CA LYS A 104 -38.21 -3.86 30.98
C LYS A 104 -38.02 -3.66 32.47
N ILE A 105 -37.02 -4.34 33.03
CA ILE A 105 -36.50 -4.14 34.37
C ILE A 105 -35.12 -3.48 34.26
N ILE A 106 -34.90 -2.41 35.01
CA ILE A 106 -33.57 -1.81 35.19
C ILE A 106 -32.94 -2.48 36.40
N VAL A 107 -31.74 -3.02 36.22
CA VAL A 107 -30.96 -3.63 37.28
C VAL A 107 -30.10 -2.53 37.91
N VAL A 108 -30.23 -2.35 39.22
CA VAL A 108 -29.55 -1.32 39.99
C VAL A 108 -28.31 -1.88 40.65
N GLU A 109 -28.41 -3.09 41.21
CA GLU A 109 -27.30 -3.73 41.92
C GLU A 109 -27.29 -5.23 41.65
N THR A 110 -26.08 -5.80 41.60
CA THR A 110 -25.81 -7.23 41.44
C THR A 110 -24.78 -7.67 42.48
N LEU A 111 -24.49 -8.96 42.56
CA LEU A 111 -23.43 -9.50 43.43
C LEU A 111 -22.07 -8.79 43.25
N ASP A 112 -21.79 -8.30 42.03
CA ASP A 112 -20.53 -7.63 41.67
C ASP A 112 -20.56 -6.11 41.94
N GLY A 113 -21.64 -5.60 42.53
CA GLY A 113 -21.86 -4.18 42.84
C GLY A 113 -22.89 -3.52 41.92
N ALA A 114 -22.86 -2.19 41.87
CA ALA A 114 -23.78 -1.38 41.08
C ALA A 114 -23.75 -1.79 39.59
N ALA A 115 -24.92 -2.08 39.03
CA ALA A 115 -25.05 -2.53 37.66
C ALA A 115 -25.17 -1.33 36.71
N GLU A 116 -24.03 -0.86 36.17
CA GLU A 116 -24.06 0.13 35.10
C GLU A 116 -24.70 -0.48 33.83
N ASN A 117 -25.73 0.16 33.30
CA ASN A 117 -26.44 -0.23 32.07
C ASN A 117 -27.08 -1.65 32.08
N GLY A 118 -27.23 -2.27 33.24
CA GLY A 118 -27.88 -3.57 33.40
C GLY A 118 -29.39 -3.49 33.20
N LYS A 119 -29.94 -4.31 32.30
CA LYS A 119 -31.39 -4.39 32.06
C LYS A 119 -31.85 -5.80 31.75
N LEU A 120 -33.04 -6.17 32.21
CA LEU A 120 -33.77 -7.33 31.72
C LEU A 120 -34.84 -6.85 30.74
N VAL A 121 -34.84 -7.40 29.52
CA VAL A 121 -35.82 -7.08 28.48
C VAL A 121 -36.69 -8.30 28.25
N ARG A 122 -38.02 -8.15 28.33
CA ARG A 122 -38.95 -9.26 28.09
C ARG A 122 -38.83 -9.74 26.65
N VAL A 123 -38.86 -11.05 26.47
CA VAL A 123 -38.85 -11.72 25.16
C VAL A 123 -39.99 -12.72 25.11
N ASP A 124 -40.64 -12.86 23.95
CA ASP A 124 -41.76 -13.80 23.80
C ASP A 124 -41.26 -15.26 23.74
N ASN A 125 -40.14 -15.48 23.04
CA ASN A 125 -39.54 -16.80 22.85
C ASN A 125 -38.01 -16.70 22.87
N ILE A 126 -37.40 -17.32 23.88
CA ILE A 126 -35.94 -17.34 24.05
C ILE A 126 -35.24 -18.05 22.88
N ALA A 127 -35.84 -19.12 22.33
CA ALA A 127 -35.24 -19.87 21.25
C ALA A 127 -35.18 -19.07 19.95
N GLU A 128 -36.25 -18.34 19.61
CA GLU A 128 -36.29 -17.46 18.44
C GLU A 128 -35.30 -16.30 18.55
N GLU A 129 -35.16 -15.72 19.76
CA GLU A 129 -34.22 -14.62 19.99
C GLU A 129 -32.76 -15.10 19.90
N LYS A 130 -32.45 -16.31 20.41
CA LYS A 130 -31.14 -16.95 20.22
C LYS A 130 -30.83 -17.19 18.74
N GLU A 131 -31.77 -17.76 17.99
CA GLU A 131 -31.59 -18.02 16.55
C GLU A 131 -31.36 -16.72 15.76
N LYS A 132 -32.07 -15.65 16.11
CA LYS A 132 -31.90 -14.33 15.50
C LYS A 132 -30.52 -13.74 15.79
N GLU A 133 -30.04 -13.83 17.03
CA GLU A 133 -28.69 -13.36 17.38
C GLU A 133 -27.59 -14.16 16.65
N GLU A 134 -27.73 -15.49 16.56
CA GLU A 134 -26.79 -16.34 15.82
C GLU A 134 -26.73 -15.99 14.33
N LYS A 135 -27.88 -15.73 13.70
CA LYS A 135 -27.95 -15.30 12.29
C LYS A 135 -27.26 -13.96 12.06
N GLU A 136 -27.45 -12.99 12.94
CA GLU A 136 -26.78 -11.68 12.81
C GLU A 136 -25.27 -11.80 13.05
N LEU A 137 -24.83 -12.62 14.01
CA LEU A 137 -23.40 -12.91 14.21
C LEU A 137 -22.76 -13.57 12.99
N ALA A 138 -23.41 -14.60 12.43
CA ALA A 138 -22.92 -15.28 11.23
C ALA A 138 -22.85 -14.35 10.01
N LYS A 139 -23.81 -13.43 9.88
CA LYS A 139 -23.81 -12.41 8.82
C LYS A 139 -22.68 -11.41 8.98
N GLU A 140 -22.42 -10.96 10.21
CA GLU A 140 -21.32 -10.04 10.51
C GLU A 140 -19.96 -10.71 10.28
N GLU A 141 -19.79 -11.96 10.71
CA GLU A 141 -18.58 -12.73 10.47
C GLU A 141 -18.29 -12.88 8.97
N LYS A 142 -19.32 -13.21 8.18
CA LYS A 142 -19.20 -13.29 6.71
C LYS A 142 -18.77 -11.94 6.11
N ARG A 143 -19.33 -10.83 6.59
CA ARG A 143 -18.98 -9.48 6.14
C ARG A 143 -17.52 -9.15 6.46
N LEU A 144 -17.04 -9.53 7.63
CA LEU A 144 -15.64 -9.35 8.04
C LEU A 144 -14.70 -10.17 7.14
N GLN A 145 -15.02 -11.44 6.89
CA GLN A 145 -14.22 -12.29 5.99
C GLN A 145 -14.16 -11.75 4.55
N GLU A 146 -15.26 -11.20 4.03
CA GLU A 146 -15.28 -10.57 2.71
C GLU A 146 -14.40 -9.31 2.65
N LYS A 147 -14.42 -8.51 3.73
CA LYS A 147 -13.57 -7.31 3.86
C LYS A 147 -12.09 -7.66 3.94
N GLU A 148 -11.72 -8.68 4.71
CA GLU A 148 -10.33 -9.17 4.79
C GLU A 148 -9.82 -9.66 3.42
N LYS A 149 -10.64 -10.41 2.68
CA LYS A 149 -10.30 -10.86 1.32
C LYS A 149 -10.11 -9.69 0.36
N ALA A 150 -10.94 -8.65 0.47
CA ALA A 150 -10.81 -7.45 -0.36
C ALA A 150 -9.52 -6.68 -0.04
N LEU A 151 -9.17 -6.53 1.24
CA LEU A 151 -7.92 -5.90 1.68
C LEU A 151 -6.69 -6.67 1.19
N ALA A 152 -6.66 -7.99 1.36
CA ALA A 152 -5.54 -8.83 0.89
C ALA A 152 -5.35 -8.74 -0.63
N LYS A 153 -6.43 -8.64 -1.40
CA LYS A 153 -6.37 -8.46 -2.86
C LYS A 153 -5.80 -7.10 -3.25
N GLU A 154 -6.17 -6.04 -2.52
CA GLU A 154 -5.68 -4.69 -2.78
C GLU A 154 -4.20 -4.53 -2.42
N GLU A 155 -3.77 -5.11 -1.31
CA GLU A 155 -2.35 -5.15 -0.89
C GLU A 155 -1.48 -5.83 -1.95
N LYS A 156 -1.92 -6.98 -2.46
CA LYS A 156 -1.21 -7.67 -3.55
C LYS A 156 -1.12 -6.82 -4.83
N ARG A 157 -2.19 -6.09 -5.17
CA ARG A 157 -2.20 -5.20 -6.34
C ARG A 157 -1.22 -4.04 -6.19
N LEU A 158 -1.07 -3.49 -4.98
CA LEU A 158 -0.10 -2.44 -4.69
C LEU A 158 1.34 -2.96 -4.78
N GLN A 159 1.62 -4.13 -4.22
CA GLN A 159 2.93 -4.78 -4.35
C GLN A 159 3.32 -5.03 -5.80
N GLU A 160 2.42 -5.61 -6.61
CA GLU A 160 2.67 -5.83 -8.05
C GLU A 160 2.89 -4.52 -8.83
N LYS A 161 2.31 -3.41 -8.37
CA LYS A 161 2.52 -2.09 -8.99
C LYS A 161 3.89 -1.52 -8.60
N GLU A 162 4.27 -1.62 -7.33
CA GLU A 162 5.56 -1.17 -6.83
C GLU A 162 6.71 -1.94 -7.47
N GLU A 163 6.60 -3.27 -7.59
CA GLU A 163 7.60 -4.11 -8.28
C GLU A 163 7.79 -3.67 -9.74
N LYS A 164 6.71 -3.33 -10.44
CA LYS A 164 6.78 -2.83 -11.83
C LYS A 164 7.43 -1.46 -11.92
N GLU A 165 7.11 -0.55 -10.99
CA GLU A 165 7.72 0.79 -10.94
C GLU A 165 9.23 0.70 -10.65
N VAL A 166 9.64 -0.18 -9.73
CA VAL A 166 11.07 -0.44 -9.43
C VAL A 166 11.78 -1.03 -10.64
N ALA A 167 11.22 -2.07 -11.28
CA ALA A 167 11.82 -2.68 -12.46
C ALA A 167 11.96 -1.68 -13.62
N GLN A 168 10.98 -0.80 -13.80
CA GLN A 168 11.03 0.23 -14.83
C GLN A 168 12.09 1.31 -14.53
N GLU A 169 12.29 1.67 -13.27
CA GLU A 169 13.35 2.60 -12.86
C GLU A 169 14.75 2.00 -13.04
N GLU A 170 14.94 0.71 -12.70
CA GLU A 170 16.20 0.01 -12.94
C GLU A 170 16.58 0.00 -14.43
N ILE A 171 15.61 -0.26 -15.31
CA ILE A 171 15.81 -0.19 -16.77
C ILE A 171 16.25 1.21 -17.19
N ARG A 172 15.56 2.27 -16.72
CA ARG A 172 15.94 3.66 -17.04
C ARG A 172 17.36 4.01 -16.60
N LEU A 173 17.73 3.62 -15.38
CA LEU A 173 19.08 3.86 -14.84
C LEU A 173 20.16 3.11 -15.63
N GLN A 174 19.83 1.92 -16.15
CA GLN A 174 20.76 1.15 -16.96
C GLN A 174 20.93 1.76 -18.36
N GLU A 175 19.83 2.19 -18.99
CA GLU A 175 19.85 2.92 -20.26
C GLU A 175 20.67 4.23 -20.14
N GLU A 176 20.49 4.99 -19.06
CA GLU A 176 21.24 6.23 -18.81
C GLU A 176 22.74 5.95 -18.63
N LYS A 177 23.11 4.87 -17.93
CA LYS A 177 24.52 4.45 -17.80
C LYS A 177 25.13 4.05 -19.14
N GLU A 178 24.40 3.30 -19.96
CA GLU A 178 24.88 2.91 -21.29
C GLU A 178 25.07 4.13 -22.19
N VAL A 179 24.15 5.10 -22.18
CA VAL A 179 24.28 6.34 -22.95
C VAL A 179 25.50 7.14 -22.48
N ASN A 180 25.66 7.32 -21.17
CA ASN A 180 26.82 8.04 -20.62
C ASN A 180 28.15 7.33 -20.92
N GLN A 181 28.16 6.00 -20.93
CA GLN A 181 29.35 5.23 -21.29
C GLN A 181 29.70 5.37 -22.77
N ARG A 182 28.70 5.33 -23.67
CA ARG A 182 28.91 5.56 -25.10
C ARG A 182 29.46 6.96 -25.36
N ILE A 183 28.90 8.00 -24.74
CA ILE A 183 29.39 9.38 -24.86
C ILE A 183 30.85 9.50 -24.38
N ALA A 184 31.22 8.81 -23.30
CA ALA A 184 32.59 8.83 -22.80
C ALA A 184 33.57 8.07 -23.69
N GLU A 185 33.14 6.97 -24.32
CA GLU A 185 33.92 6.20 -25.28
C GLU A 185 34.12 6.96 -26.59
N GLU A 186 33.07 7.61 -27.09
CA GLU A 186 33.06 8.54 -28.22
C GLU A 186 34.09 9.67 -28.00
N ASP A 187 33.95 10.47 -26.94
CA ASP A 187 34.86 11.60 -26.67
C ASP A 187 36.34 11.17 -26.52
N SER A 188 36.57 9.92 -26.07
CA SER A 188 37.91 9.33 -25.99
C SER A 188 38.50 8.97 -27.36
N LEU A 189 37.67 8.58 -28.32
CA LEU A 189 38.08 8.14 -29.65
C LEU A 189 38.49 9.34 -30.51
N LYS A 190 37.67 10.40 -30.53
CA LYS A 190 38.00 11.66 -31.20
C LYS A 190 39.33 12.22 -30.71
N LYS A 191 39.50 12.29 -29.38
CA LYS A 191 40.74 12.78 -28.75
C LYS A 191 41.96 11.95 -29.14
N LYS A 192 41.82 10.62 -29.19
CA LYS A 192 42.89 9.71 -29.60
C LYS A 192 43.37 9.98 -31.03
N TYR A 193 42.46 10.19 -31.98
CA TYR A 193 42.83 10.41 -33.38
C TYR A 193 43.34 11.83 -33.64
N LEU A 194 42.81 12.85 -32.95
CA LEU A 194 43.40 14.19 -32.96
C LEU A 194 44.85 14.14 -32.47
N GLN A 195 45.11 13.44 -31.37
CA GLN A 195 46.45 13.30 -30.84
C GLN A 195 47.39 12.59 -31.84
N LYS A 196 46.94 11.53 -32.51
CA LYS A 196 47.74 10.88 -33.58
C LYS A 196 48.09 11.85 -34.71
N ALA A 197 47.14 12.66 -35.17
CA ALA A 197 47.36 13.64 -36.22
C ALA A 197 48.34 14.74 -35.76
N ASP A 198 48.16 15.24 -34.55
CA ASP A 198 49.04 16.26 -33.95
C ASP A 198 50.46 15.72 -33.75
N ASP A 199 50.62 14.49 -33.28
CA ASP A 199 51.92 13.85 -33.10
C ASP A 199 52.66 13.68 -34.45
N LEU A 200 51.94 13.29 -35.50
CA LEU A 200 52.48 13.23 -36.86
C LEU A 200 52.94 14.60 -37.35
N GLU A 201 52.09 15.63 -37.24
CA GLU A 201 52.44 17.00 -37.63
C GLU A 201 53.63 17.54 -36.83
N ASN A 202 53.62 17.37 -35.51
CA ASN A 202 54.67 17.85 -34.62
C ASN A 202 56.00 17.17 -34.94
N ARG A 203 55.99 15.88 -35.28
CA ARG A 203 57.18 15.17 -35.74
C ARG A 203 57.71 15.76 -37.04
N ILE A 204 56.86 15.92 -38.05
CA ILE A 204 57.23 16.51 -39.35
C ILE A 204 57.84 17.91 -39.18
N VAL A 205 57.17 18.77 -38.42
CA VAL A 205 57.64 20.14 -38.13
C VAL A 205 58.95 20.12 -37.33
N GLY A 206 59.08 19.19 -36.37
CA GLY A 206 60.32 19.01 -35.59
C GLY A 206 61.50 18.57 -36.46
N GLU A 207 61.29 17.65 -37.40
CA GLU A 207 62.28 17.22 -38.38
C GLU A 207 62.66 18.36 -39.34
N ALA A 208 61.67 19.11 -39.84
CA ALA A 208 61.91 20.29 -40.69
C ALA A 208 62.79 21.33 -39.97
N LYS A 209 62.49 21.62 -38.69
CA LYS A 209 63.26 22.57 -37.87
C LYS A 209 64.70 22.13 -37.67
N LYS A 210 64.95 20.84 -37.47
CA LYS A 210 66.32 20.30 -37.32
C LYS A 210 67.14 20.44 -38.61
N LEU A 211 66.50 20.29 -39.76
CA LEU A 211 67.16 20.28 -41.06
C LEU A 211 67.30 21.67 -41.70
N TYR A 212 66.31 22.55 -41.50
CA TYR A 212 66.22 23.84 -42.21
C TYR A 212 65.99 25.06 -41.29
N ALA A 213 66.15 24.88 -39.98
CA ALA A 213 65.91 25.89 -38.93
C ALA A 213 64.47 26.41 -38.88
N HIS A 214 64.10 27.31 -39.80
CA HIS A 214 62.79 27.99 -39.81
C HIS A 214 62.05 27.89 -41.15
N ASP A 215 62.75 27.70 -42.28
CA ASP A 215 62.12 27.67 -43.60
C ASP A 215 62.10 26.25 -44.16
N MET A 216 60.94 25.59 -44.07
CA MET A 216 60.73 24.28 -44.66
C MET A 216 60.88 24.36 -46.18
N ARG A 217 61.82 23.59 -46.74
CA ARG A 217 62.06 23.54 -48.18
C ARG A 217 60.89 22.88 -48.91
N SER A 218 60.51 23.40 -50.08
CA SER A 218 59.52 22.76 -50.94
C SER A 218 59.91 21.31 -51.29
N GLY A 219 58.94 20.42 -51.24
CA GLY A 219 59.05 18.97 -51.38
C GLY A 219 59.28 18.23 -50.07
N PHE A 220 59.67 18.92 -48.99
CA PHE A 220 59.94 18.27 -47.71
C PHE A 220 58.68 17.71 -47.07
N TYR A 221 57.56 18.44 -47.13
CA TYR A 221 56.33 17.99 -46.49
C TYR A 221 55.72 16.79 -47.26
N GLY A 222 55.85 16.81 -48.59
CA GLY A 222 55.37 15.76 -49.47
C GLY A 222 55.93 14.37 -49.21
N GLN A 223 57.11 14.24 -48.60
CA GLN A 223 57.67 12.91 -48.27
C GLN A 223 56.84 12.15 -47.23
N TYR A 224 55.97 12.85 -46.48
CA TYR A 224 55.07 12.27 -45.48
C TYR A 224 53.67 11.98 -46.02
N TYR A 225 53.45 12.10 -47.33
CA TYR A 225 52.14 11.85 -47.94
C TYR A 225 51.57 10.48 -47.56
N SER A 226 52.37 9.42 -47.62
CA SER A 226 51.93 8.07 -47.27
C SER A 226 51.50 7.95 -45.81
N GLU A 227 52.21 8.62 -44.88
CA GLU A 227 51.85 8.57 -43.46
C GLU A 227 50.54 9.30 -43.18
N TRP A 228 50.30 10.41 -43.88
CA TRP A 228 49.01 11.11 -43.81
C TRP A 228 47.89 10.29 -44.45
N ASP A 229 48.15 9.60 -45.56
CA ASP A 229 47.17 8.75 -46.24
C ASP A 229 46.83 7.51 -45.40
N ASP A 230 47.82 6.89 -44.76
CA ASP A 230 47.63 5.78 -43.83
C ASP A 230 46.73 6.20 -42.65
N LEU A 231 47.00 7.37 -42.06
CA LEU A 231 46.17 7.90 -40.97
C LEU A 231 44.76 8.27 -41.45
N LEU A 232 44.62 8.84 -42.65
CA LEU A 232 43.32 9.13 -43.27
C LEU A 232 42.50 7.84 -43.43
N ASN A 233 43.13 6.77 -43.92
CA ASN A 233 42.49 5.48 -44.13
C ASN A 233 42.14 4.78 -42.81
N GLU A 234 42.96 4.95 -41.76
CA GLU A 234 42.64 4.48 -40.41
C GLU A 234 41.38 5.18 -39.88
N VAL A 235 41.33 6.52 -39.98
CA VAL A 235 40.17 7.34 -39.60
C VAL A 235 38.93 6.92 -40.40
N TRP A 236 39.06 6.75 -41.71
CA TRP A 236 37.99 6.28 -42.58
C TRP A 236 37.43 4.92 -42.16
N GLY A 237 38.31 3.98 -41.83
CA GLY A 237 37.93 2.65 -41.34
C GLY A 237 37.11 2.71 -40.06
N VAL A 238 37.54 3.54 -39.10
CA VAL A 238 36.79 3.75 -37.86
C VAL A 238 35.41 4.35 -38.13
N LEU A 239 35.34 5.42 -38.92
CA LEU A 239 34.06 6.06 -39.26
C LEU A 239 33.10 5.11 -39.96
N LYS A 240 33.60 4.22 -40.81
CA LYS A 240 32.80 3.18 -41.46
C LYS A 240 32.14 2.23 -40.46
N ASP A 241 32.84 1.93 -39.37
CA ASP A 241 32.39 0.97 -38.36
C ASP A 241 31.51 1.62 -37.29
N THR A 242 31.71 2.90 -36.99
CA THR A 242 30.99 3.62 -35.92
C THR A 242 29.78 4.42 -36.39
N MET A 243 29.78 4.94 -37.62
CA MET A 243 28.72 5.83 -38.08
C MET A 243 27.45 5.09 -38.52
N PRO A 244 26.26 5.73 -38.40
CA PRO A 244 25.04 5.26 -39.03
C PRO A 244 25.22 5.08 -40.54
N LYS A 245 24.79 3.93 -41.07
CA LYS A 245 25.00 3.55 -42.48
C LYS A 245 24.55 4.61 -43.49
N ASN A 246 23.42 5.27 -43.24
CA ASN A 246 22.88 6.33 -44.09
C ASN A 246 23.74 7.59 -44.10
N GLU A 247 24.35 7.95 -42.98
CA GLU A 247 25.26 9.10 -42.86
C GLU A 247 26.61 8.79 -43.48
N PHE A 248 27.12 7.57 -43.24
CA PHE A 248 28.36 7.11 -43.85
C PHE A 248 28.30 7.07 -45.39
N GLU A 249 27.18 6.65 -45.99
CA GLU A 249 27.05 6.66 -47.46
C GLU A 249 27.05 8.09 -48.03
N LYS A 250 26.55 9.09 -47.31
CA LYS A 250 26.68 10.50 -47.72
C LYS A 250 28.13 10.95 -47.65
N LEU A 251 28.78 10.70 -46.51
CA LEU A 251 30.20 11.02 -46.32
C LEU A 251 31.09 10.34 -47.37
N LYS A 252 30.74 9.13 -47.81
CA LYS A 252 31.43 8.41 -48.89
C LYS A 252 31.31 9.11 -50.24
N SER A 253 30.16 9.67 -50.57
CA SER A 253 30.04 10.51 -51.77
C SER A 253 30.97 11.71 -51.68
N ASP A 254 30.95 12.44 -50.55
CA ASP A 254 31.81 13.60 -50.33
C ASP A 254 33.30 13.24 -50.36
N GLN A 255 33.65 12.05 -49.88
CA GLN A 255 35.03 11.53 -49.91
C GLN A 255 35.49 11.23 -51.33
N VAL A 256 34.63 10.63 -52.17
CA VAL A 256 34.93 10.37 -53.58
C VAL A 256 35.11 11.68 -54.33
N GLU A 257 34.20 12.65 -54.15
CA GLU A 257 34.30 13.98 -54.77
C GLU A 257 35.58 14.71 -54.33
N TRP A 258 35.94 14.63 -53.05
CA TRP A 258 37.20 15.20 -52.55
C TRP A 258 38.43 14.54 -53.20
N ILE A 259 38.44 13.22 -53.36
CA ILE A 259 39.53 12.50 -54.04
C ILE A 259 39.64 12.97 -55.49
N GLU A 260 38.53 13.01 -56.23
CA GLU A 260 38.51 13.45 -57.62
C GLU A 260 39.04 14.88 -57.77
N MET A 261 38.59 15.79 -56.92
CA MET A 261 39.07 17.17 -56.87
C MET A 261 40.57 17.26 -56.54
N LYS A 262 41.04 16.50 -55.55
CA LYS A 262 42.46 16.46 -55.15
C LYS A 262 43.34 15.97 -56.30
N GLU A 263 42.96 14.89 -56.96
CA GLU A 263 43.71 14.30 -58.07
C GLU A 263 43.72 15.21 -59.30
N GLN A 264 42.57 15.85 -59.62
CA GLN A 264 42.51 16.83 -60.70
C GLN A 264 43.46 18.02 -60.44
N ASN A 265 43.38 18.61 -59.26
CA ASN A 265 44.23 19.74 -58.88
C ASN A 265 45.71 19.37 -58.89
N PHE A 266 46.07 18.16 -58.44
CA PHE A 266 47.44 17.67 -58.50
C PHE A 266 47.93 17.49 -59.96
N ALA A 267 47.07 16.99 -60.85
CA ALA A 267 47.40 16.81 -62.26
C ALA A 267 47.66 18.14 -63.00
N GLU A 268 47.04 19.24 -62.54
CA GLU A 268 47.25 20.59 -63.07
C GLU A 268 48.59 21.22 -62.63
N ILE A 269 49.26 20.65 -61.62
CA ILE A 269 50.58 21.13 -61.17
C ILE A 269 51.67 20.67 -62.16
N PRO A 270 52.46 21.60 -62.72
CA PRO A 270 53.53 21.25 -63.66
C PRO A 270 54.54 20.25 -63.07
N GLN A 271 54.92 19.24 -63.85
CA GLN A 271 55.91 18.25 -63.44
C GLN A 271 57.37 18.71 -63.62
N GLU A 272 57.56 19.81 -64.35
CA GLU A 272 58.84 20.47 -64.59
C GLU A 272 58.67 21.98 -64.41
N PRO A 273 59.68 22.69 -63.86
CA PRO A 273 60.94 22.17 -63.33
C PRO A 273 60.75 21.38 -62.02
N ALA A 274 61.81 20.71 -61.54
CA ALA A 274 61.78 19.90 -60.30
C ALA A 274 61.17 20.60 -59.07
N SER A 275 61.21 21.93 -58.99
CA SER A 275 60.57 22.71 -57.92
C SER A 275 59.03 22.62 -57.95
N GLU A 276 58.40 22.55 -59.13
CA GLU A 276 56.94 22.39 -59.24
C GLU A 276 56.51 20.96 -58.88
N ARG A 277 57.32 19.95 -59.23
CA ARG A 277 57.11 18.56 -58.78
C ARG A 277 57.18 18.43 -57.25
N ALA A 278 58.16 19.11 -56.64
CA ALA A 278 58.30 19.18 -55.19
C ALA A 278 57.06 19.82 -54.54
N ARG A 279 56.57 20.93 -55.11
CA ARG A 279 55.33 21.59 -54.69
C ARG A 279 54.10 20.68 -54.84
N GLY A 280 54.00 19.91 -55.91
CA GLY A 280 52.92 18.93 -56.10
C GLY A 280 52.93 17.85 -55.01
N SER A 281 54.11 17.39 -54.61
CA SER A 281 54.25 16.41 -53.52
C SER A 281 53.78 17.00 -52.18
N ASP A 282 54.17 18.24 -51.87
CA ASP A 282 53.68 18.95 -50.68
C ASP A 282 52.16 19.12 -50.70
N TYR A 283 51.59 19.47 -51.87
CA TYR A 283 50.15 19.64 -52.05
C TYR A 283 49.38 18.37 -51.64
N LEU A 284 49.79 17.20 -52.11
CA LEU A 284 49.14 15.93 -51.78
C LEU A 284 49.13 15.67 -50.27
N ALA A 285 50.27 15.88 -49.60
CA ALA A 285 50.38 15.70 -48.16
C ALA A 285 49.51 16.71 -47.39
N PHE A 286 49.50 17.99 -47.79
CA PHE A 286 48.69 19.02 -47.13
C PHE A 286 47.19 18.80 -47.27
N GLU A 287 46.71 18.46 -48.46
CA GLU A 287 45.28 18.20 -48.65
C GLU A 287 44.83 16.96 -47.88
N THR A 288 45.67 15.93 -47.85
CA THR A 288 45.39 14.70 -47.08
C THR A 288 45.36 15.00 -45.58
N LYS A 289 46.33 15.75 -45.05
CA LYS A 289 46.30 16.25 -43.66
C LYS A 289 44.98 16.96 -43.36
N LYS A 290 44.61 17.96 -44.16
CA LYS A 290 43.37 18.73 -43.94
C LYS A 290 42.16 17.83 -43.91
N ARG A 291 42.08 16.86 -44.83
CA ARG A 291 40.97 15.91 -44.86
C ARG A 291 40.95 15.01 -43.63
N THR A 292 42.11 14.54 -43.16
CA THR A 292 42.23 13.75 -41.92
C THR A 292 41.66 14.52 -40.73
N TYR A 293 42.08 15.76 -40.50
CA TYR A 293 41.52 16.59 -39.43
C TYR A 293 40.02 16.85 -39.61
N TYR A 294 39.59 17.16 -40.83
CA TYR A 294 38.17 17.38 -41.12
C TYR A 294 37.31 16.16 -40.74
N LEU A 295 37.75 14.96 -41.11
CA LEU A 295 37.05 13.73 -40.76
C LEU A 295 36.99 13.50 -39.24
N ILE A 296 38.11 13.71 -38.54
CA ILE A 296 38.16 13.57 -37.08
C ILE A 296 37.27 14.61 -36.39
N GLU A 297 37.38 15.88 -36.75
CA GLU A 297 36.69 16.96 -36.05
C GLU A 297 35.17 16.92 -36.26
N ASN A 298 34.71 16.53 -37.45
CA ASN A 298 33.31 16.65 -37.84
C ASN A 298 32.53 15.33 -37.79
N TYR A 299 33.21 14.18 -37.75
CA TYR A 299 32.55 12.88 -37.84
C TYR A 299 33.03 11.86 -36.81
N MET A 300 34.17 12.07 -36.14
CA MET A 300 34.49 11.29 -34.95
C MET A 300 33.84 11.99 -33.76
N ASP A 301 32.76 11.38 -33.30
CA ASP A 301 32.19 11.64 -32.00
C ASP A 301 32.90 10.78 -30.97
#